data_AF-D2RZG8-F1
#
_entry.id   AF-D2RZG8-F1
#
_cell.length_a   1.000
_cell.length_b   1.000
_cell.length_c   1.000
_cell.angle_alpha   90.00
_cell.angle_beta   90.00
_cell.angle_gamma   90.00
#
_symmetry.space_group_name_H-M   'P 1'
#
loop_
_entity.id
_entity.type
_entity.pdbx_description
1 polymer ?
#
loop_
_entity_poly.entity_id
_entity_poly.type
_entity_poly.pdbx_seq_one_letter_code
_entity_poly.pdbx_strand_id
1 'polypeptide(L)'
;MSERCLHCGKPLGGRTALCYGCESDGIEPADVVNVDAEITERVEEYVIVSATNCAECDALHGTVTVDGHSYTAADFGLESLEDWREELDEREAWLRAHADAVERALVLLEAEWPESVQAIRDHVLS
;
A
#
# COMPACT_ATOMS: atom_id res chain seq x y z
N MET A 1 8.68 12.83 -2.76
CA MET A 1 9.72 11.77 -2.76
C MET A 1 11.10 12.37 -2.54
N SER A 2 11.93 11.74 -1.72
CA SER A 2 13.29 12.23 -1.45
C SER A 2 14.19 11.96 -2.67
N GLU A 3 14.80 13.00 -3.23
CA GLU A 3 15.82 12.86 -4.28
C GLU A 3 17.14 12.27 -3.76
N ARG A 4 17.16 11.81 -2.50
CA ARG A 4 18.35 11.38 -1.77
C ARG A 4 18.06 10.17 -0.88
N CYS A 5 19.05 9.29 -0.77
CA CYS A 5 19.07 8.16 0.15
C CYS A 5 18.85 8.66 1.58
N LEU A 6 17.83 8.12 2.24
CA LEU A 6 17.47 8.53 3.60
C LEU A 6 18.54 8.15 4.63
N HIS A 7 19.38 7.15 4.34
CA HIS A 7 20.50 6.76 5.18
C HIS A 7 21.75 7.64 4.96
N CYS A 8 22.30 7.65 3.73
CA CYS A 8 23.61 8.26 3.47
C CYS A 8 23.55 9.62 2.74
N GLY A 9 22.36 10.11 2.38
CA GLY A 9 22.15 11.40 1.74
C GLY A 9 22.61 11.50 0.28
N LYS A 10 23.11 10.41 -0.33
CA LYS A 10 23.50 10.38 -1.75
C LYS A 10 22.29 10.57 -2.66
N PRO A 11 22.42 11.25 -3.82
CA PRO A 11 21.33 11.37 -4.78
C PRO A 11 20.80 10.01 -5.25
N LEU A 12 19.49 9.94 -5.48
CA LEU A 12 18.81 8.77 -6.04
C LEU A 12 18.35 9.04 -7.47
N GLY A 13 18.43 8.00 -8.31
CA GLY A 13 17.92 8.06 -9.70
C GLY A 13 16.44 7.69 -9.81
N GLY A 14 15.79 7.37 -8.70
CA GLY A 14 14.43 6.84 -8.68
C GLY A 14 13.73 7.06 -7.34
N ARG A 15 12.57 6.44 -7.21
CA ARG A 15 11.63 6.59 -6.12
C ARG A 15 11.90 5.65 -4.93
N THR A 16 13.17 5.40 -4.59
CA THR A 16 13.55 4.48 -3.50
C THR A 16 13.85 5.24 -2.20
N ALA A 17 13.78 4.56 -1.04
CA ALA A 17 14.26 5.15 0.22
C ALA A 17 15.80 5.08 0.36
N LEU A 18 16.41 4.05 -0.21
CA LEU A 18 17.83 3.75 -0.08
C LEU A 18 18.52 3.76 -1.45
N CYS A 19 19.83 4.03 -1.44
CA CYS A 19 20.66 3.78 -2.61
C CYS A 19 21.14 2.33 -2.61
N TYR A 20 21.47 1.80 -3.78
CA TYR A 20 21.98 0.44 -3.95
C TYR A 20 23.11 0.08 -2.98
N GLY A 21 24.00 1.03 -2.68
CA GLY A 21 25.10 0.81 -1.72
C GLY A 21 24.59 0.51 -0.31
N CYS A 22 23.66 1.31 0.23
CA CYS A 22 23.12 1.09 1.56
C CYS A 22 22.27 -0.18 1.64
N GLU A 23 21.48 -0.46 0.59
CA GLU A 23 20.71 -1.70 0.49
C GLU A 23 21.63 -2.93 0.44
N SER A 24 22.71 -2.86 -0.35
CA SER A 24 23.72 -3.93 -0.43
C SER A 24 24.51 -4.12 0.88
N ASP A 25 24.65 -3.06 1.67
CA ASP A 25 25.24 -3.09 3.01
C ASP A 25 24.25 -3.66 4.07
N GLY A 26 23.05 -4.05 3.66
CA GLY A 26 22.04 -4.67 4.51
C GLY A 26 21.19 -3.69 5.32
N ILE A 27 21.15 -2.42 4.95
CA ILE A 27 20.23 -1.45 5.55
C ILE A 27 18.83 -1.67 4.99
N GLU A 28 17.84 -1.83 5.86
CA GLU A 28 16.45 -2.03 5.46
C GLU A 28 15.72 -0.68 5.39
N PRO A 29 14.79 -0.47 4.43
CA PRO A 29 13.97 0.74 4.38
C PRO A 29 13.23 1.04 5.70
N ALA A 30 12.78 0.00 6.40
CA ALA A 30 12.12 0.09 7.70
C ALA A 30 12.97 0.78 8.78
N ASP A 31 14.30 0.73 8.68
CA ASP A 31 15.20 1.36 9.65
C ASP A 31 15.34 2.88 9.46
N VAL A 32 14.94 3.41 8.30
CA VAL A 32 15.17 4.80 7.91
C VAL A 32 13.90 5.56 7.51
N VAL A 33 12.86 4.83 7.13
CA VAL A 33 11.55 5.40 6.82
C VAL A 33 10.77 5.51 8.12
N ASN A 34 10.61 6.74 8.61
CA ASN A 34 9.75 7.02 9.75
C ASN A 34 8.30 7.25 9.26
N VAL A 35 7.48 6.21 9.35
CA VAL A 35 6.06 6.22 8.98
C VAL A 35 5.24 5.72 10.17
N ASP A 36 4.09 6.33 10.38
CA ASP A 36 3.14 5.91 11.40
C ASP A 36 2.54 4.55 11.04
N ALA A 37 2.47 3.64 12.01
CA ALA A 37 1.90 2.32 11.83
C ALA A 37 0.44 2.40 11.32
N GLU A 38 -0.34 3.39 11.78
CA GLU A 38 -1.73 3.58 11.32
C GLU A 38 -1.81 3.83 9.80
N ILE A 39 -0.84 4.54 9.22
CA ILE A 39 -0.82 4.79 7.77
C ILE A 39 -0.57 3.49 7.02
N THR A 40 0.37 2.68 7.52
CA THR A 40 0.72 1.40 6.90
C THR A 40 -0.48 0.44 6.97
N GLU A 41 -1.08 0.29 8.14
CA GLU A 41 -2.27 -0.53 8.37
C GLU A 41 -3.43 -0.12 7.45
N ARG A 42 -3.69 1.19 7.28
CA ARG A 42 -4.76 1.65 6.38
C ARG A 42 -4.50 1.39 4.91
N VAL A 43 -3.24 1.50 4.47
CA VAL A 43 -2.87 1.12 3.10
C VAL A 43 -3.05 -0.38 2.92
N GLU A 44 -2.69 -1.16 3.94
CA GLU A 44 -2.85 -2.60 3.92
C GLU A 44 -4.32 -3.02 3.80
N GLU A 45 -5.17 -2.46 4.66
CA GLU A 45 -6.61 -2.67 4.63
C GLU A 45 -7.22 -2.29 3.28
N TYR A 46 -6.79 -1.19 2.65
CA TYR A 46 -7.26 -0.82 1.31
C TYR A 46 -6.96 -1.92 0.29
N VAL A 47 -5.73 -2.43 0.27
CA VAL A 47 -5.35 -3.51 -0.66
C VAL A 47 -6.19 -4.76 -0.40
N ILE A 48 -6.36 -5.14 0.86
CA ILE A 48 -7.14 -6.32 1.25
C ILE A 48 -8.61 -6.15 0.80
N VAL A 49 -9.24 -5.02 1.13
CA VAL A 49 -10.63 -4.73 0.74
C VAL A 49 -10.78 -4.73 -0.77
N SER A 50 -9.86 -4.10 -1.50
CA SER A 50 -9.90 -4.06 -2.98
C SER A 50 -9.84 -5.45 -3.61
N ALA A 51 -9.11 -6.38 -3.00
CA ALA A 51 -8.96 -7.75 -3.48
C ALA A 51 -10.15 -8.68 -3.12
N THR A 52 -11.17 -8.20 -2.38
CA THR A 52 -12.38 -8.98 -2.11
C THR A 52 -13.36 -9.04 -3.29
N ASN A 53 -13.23 -8.16 -4.27
CA ASN A 53 -14.00 -8.18 -5.52
C ASN A 53 -13.22 -8.89 -6.63
N CYS A 54 -13.89 -9.80 -7.34
CA CYS A 54 -13.32 -10.43 -8.52
C CYS A 54 -13.53 -9.56 -9.76
N ALA A 55 -12.44 -9.05 -10.34
CA ALA A 55 -12.47 -8.21 -11.54
C ALA A 55 -13.10 -8.88 -12.78
N GLU A 56 -13.13 -10.22 -12.84
CA GLU A 56 -13.65 -10.97 -13.99
C GLU A 56 -15.17 -11.17 -13.97
N CYS A 57 -15.76 -11.36 -12.79
CA CYS A 57 -17.18 -11.69 -12.64
C CYS A 57 -17.98 -10.66 -11.83
N ASP A 58 -17.33 -9.59 -11.37
CA ASP A 58 -17.91 -8.52 -10.55
C ASP A 58 -18.68 -9.09 -9.35
N ALA A 59 -18.05 -9.99 -8.59
CA ALA A 59 -18.66 -10.63 -7.45
C ALA A 59 -17.74 -10.61 -6.22
N LEU A 60 -18.36 -10.44 -5.04
CA LEU A 60 -17.68 -10.41 -3.74
C LEU A 60 -17.46 -11.83 -3.20
N HIS A 61 -16.45 -12.50 -3.74
CA HIS A 61 -16.02 -13.81 -3.24
C HIS A 61 -14.50 -13.91 -3.10
N GLY A 62 -13.78 -12.79 -3.26
CA GLY A 62 -12.35 -12.74 -3.02
C GLY A 62 -12.07 -13.11 -1.58
N THR A 63 -11.16 -14.06 -1.40
CA THR A 63 -10.56 -14.37 -0.10
C THR A 63 -9.10 -13.97 -0.21
N VAL A 64 -8.66 -13.11 0.70
CA VAL A 64 -7.30 -12.58 0.72
C VAL A 64 -6.61 -13.13 1.94
N THR A 65 -5.43 -13.72 1.79
CA THR A 65 -4.66 -14.23 2.93
C THR A 65 -3.40 -13.37 3.12
N VAL A 66 -3.29 -12.75 4.30
CA VAL A 66 -2.12 -11.96 4.73
C VAL A 66 -1.65 -12.53 6.07
N ASP A 67 -0.36 -12.86 6.19
CA ASP A 67 0.24 -13.43 7.41
C ASP A 67 -0.52 -14.61 8.03
N GLY A 68 -1.14 -15.43 7.18
CA GLY A 68 -1.93 -16.60 7.59
C GLY A 68 -3.33 -16.26 8.11
N HIS A 69 -3.72 -14.99 8.15
CA HIS A 69 -5.11 -14.57 8.36
C HIS A 69 -5.83 -14.47 7.01
N SER A 70 -7.06 -14.97 6.93
CA SER A 70 -7.88 -14.90 5.72
C SER A 70 -9.03 -13.92 5.91
N TYR A 71 -9.14 -12.98 4.98
CA TYR A 71 -10.14 -11.93 4.95
C TYR A 71 -11.11 -12.15 3.79
N THR A 72 -12.36 -11.80 4.03
CA THR A 72 -13.46 -11.84 3.07
C THR A 72 -14.24 -10.52 3.13
N ALA A 73 -15.13 -10.29 2.17
CA ALA A 73 -16.03 -9.13 2.18
C ALA A 73 -16.83 -9.00 3.49
N ALA A 74 -17.22 -10.13 4.11
CA ALA A 74 -17.98 -10.16 5.35
C ALA A 74 -17.20 -9.59 6.56
N ASP A 75 -15.87 -9.73 6.56
CA ASP A 75 -15.02 -9.20 7.65
C ASP A 75 -15.01 -7.66 7.67
N PHE A 76 -15.35 -7.04 6.54
CA PHE A 76 -15.49 -5.59 6.37
C PHE A 76 -16.96 -5.12 6.37
N GLY A 77 -17.91 -6.02 6.64
CA GLY A 77 -19.34 -5.69 6.64
C GLY A 77 -19.91 -5.38 5.25
N LEU A 78 -19.28 -5.87 4.17
CA LEU A 78 -19.69 -5.60 2.80
C LEU A 78 -20.68 -6.68 2.34
N GLU A 79 -21.94 -6.30 2.16
CA GLU A 79 -23.03 -7.21 1.76
C GLU A 79 -23.32 -7.13 0.26
N SER A 80 -22.89 -6.04 -0.39
CA SER A 80 -23.16 -5.78 -1.80
C SER A 80 -21.97 -5.13 -2.52
N LEU A 81 -21.97 -5.21 -3.86
CA LEU A 81 -20.99 -4.49 -4.70
C LEU A 81 -21.08 -2.97 -4.55
N GLU A 82 -22.27 -2.45 -4.21
CA GLU A 82 -22.47 -1.03 -3.94
C GLU A 82 -21.71 -0.65 -2.67
N ASP A 83 -21.89 -1.42 -1.59
CA ASP A 83 -21.16 -1.24 -0.32
C ASP A 83 -19.64 -1.28 -0.54
N TRP A 84 -19.16 -2.25 -1.33
CA TRP A 84 -17.74 -2.37 -1.64
C TRP A 84 -17.20 -1.17 -2.42
N ARG A 85 -17.98 -0.62 -3.38
CA ARG A 85 -17.57 0.57 -4.14
C ARG A 85 -17.53 1.80 -3.24
N GLU A 86 -18.55 2.00 -2.42
CA GLU A 86 -18.59 3.12 -1.45
C GLU A 86 -17.41 3.03 -0.48
N GLU A 87 -17.13 1.84 0.06
CA GLU A 87 -16.03 1.59 0.97
C GLU A 87 -14.66 1.87 0.33
N LEU A 88 -14.48 1.47 -0.94
CA LEU A 88 -13.27 1.81 -1.69
C LEU A 88 -13.15 3.30 -1.95
N ASP A 89 -14.22 3.98 -2.36
CA ASP A 89 -14.20 5.42 -2.62
C ASP A 89 -13.80 6.20 -1.35
N GLU A 90 -14.31 5.82 -0.19
CA GLU A 90 -13.95 6.41 1.10
C GLU A 90 -12.46 6.20 1.44
N ARG A 91 -11.95 4.99 1.24
CA ARG A 91 -10.52 4.67 1.48
C ARG A 91 -9.62 5.41 0.53
N GLU A 92 -9.95 5.45 -0.76
CA GLU A 92 -9.17 6.17 -1.74
C GLU A 92 -9.16 7.67 -1.45
N ALA A 93 -10.30 8.25 -1.05
CA ALA A 93 -10.36 9.64 -0.62
C ALA A 93 -9.43 9.89 0.58
N TRP A 94 -9.40 8.96 1.54
CA TRP A 94 -8.48 9.04 2.68
C TRP A 94 -7.01 8.92 2.24
N LEU A 95 -6.67 7.97 1.36
CA LEU A 95 -5.31 7.79 0.85
C LEU A 95 -4.82 9.04 0.11
N ARG A 96 -5.68 9.63 -0.74
CA ARG A 96 -5.40 10.90 -1.43
C ARG A 96 -5.19 12.05 -0.44
N ALA A 97 -6.01 12.15 0.60
CA ALA A 97 -5.85 13.17 1.64
C ALA A 97 -4.53 13.04 2.43
N HIS A 98 -3.94 11.85 2.46
CA HIS A 98 -2.69 11.53 3.15
C HIS A 98 -1.54 11.14 2.19
N ALA A 99 -1.61 11.58 0.92
CA ALA A 99 -0.75 11.10 -0.16
C ALA A 99 0.75 11.08 0.17
N ASP A 100 1.28 12.12 0.82
CA ASP A 100 2.70 12.17 1.20
C ASP A 100 3.10 11.10 2.22
N ALA A 101 2.22 10.80 3.19
CA ALA A 101 2.45 9.77 4.18
C ALA A 101 2.29 8.37 3.58
N VAL A 102 1.27 8.21 2.72
CA VAL A 102 1.04 6.97 1.97
C VAL A 102 2.22 6.67 1.06
N GLU A 103 2.73 7.62 0.26
CA GLU A 103 3.88 7.40 -0.62
C GLU A 103 5.12 6.90 0.15
N ARG A 104 5.31 7.35 1.40
CA ARG A 104 6.38 6.83 2.27
C ARG A 104 6.08 5.42 2.78
N ALA A 105 4.84 5.15 3.19
CA ALA A 105 4.40 3.82 3.63
C ALA A 105 4.54 2.78 2.51
N LEU A 106 4.21 3.15 1.27
CA LEU A 106 4.32 2.28 0.10
C LEU A 106 5.74 1.72 -0.11
N VAL A 107 6.79 2.42 0.33
CA VAL A 107 8.16 1.91 0.26
C VAL A 107 8.37 0.69 1.15
N LEU A 108 7.70 0.63 2.30
CA LEU A 108 7.77 -0.51 3.22
C LEU A 108 7.02 -1.71 2.63
N LEU A 109 5.87 -1.44 2.01
CA LEU A 109 4.98 -2.46 1.45
C LEU A 109 5.44 -3.00 0.08
N GLU A 110 6.30 -2.28 -0.64
CA GLU A 110 6.70 -2.62 -2.02
C GLU A 110 7.44 -3.96 -2.12
N ALA A 111 8.15 -4.37 -1.06
CA ALA A 111 8.84 -5.65 -1.03
C ALA A 111 7.85 -6.83 -1.02
N GLU A 112 6.72 -6.67 -0.34
CA GLU A 112 5.73 -7.72 -0.16
C GLU A 112 4.67 -7.66 -1.26
N TRP A 113 4.17 -6.46 -1.59
CA TRP A 113 3.03 -6.26 -2.50
C TRP A 113 3.35 -5.29 -3.66
N PRO A 114 4.33 -5.62 -4.53
CA PRO A 114 4.82 -4.70 -5.56
C PRO A 114 3.73 -4.26 -6.55
N GLU A 115 2.83 -5.18 -6.94
CA GLU A 115 1.75 -4.89 -7.89
C GLU A 115 0.68 -3.96 -7.29
N SER A 116 0.28 -4.21 -6.05
CA SER A 116 -0.70 -3.37 -5.33
C SER A 116 -0.14 -1.97 -5.07
N VAL A 117 1.14 -1.87 -4.68
CA VAL A 117 1.83 -0.58 -4.52
C VAL A 117 1.84 0.21 -5.82
N GLN A 118 2.13 -0.45 -6.95
CA GLN A 118 2.11 0.20 -8.26
C GLN A 118 0.70 0.68 -8.63
N ALA A 119 -0.33 -0.14 -8.40
CA ALA A 119 -1.72 0.24 -8.66
C ALA A 119 -2.16 1.46 -7.83
N ILE A 120 -1.77 1.54 -6.55
CA ILE A 120 -2.07 2.70 -5.70
C ILE A 120 -1.41 3.97 -6.27
N ARG A 121 -0.14 3.89 -6.69
CA ARG A 121 0.58 5.02 -7.28
C ARG A 121 -0.09 5.50 -8.58
N ASP A 122 -0.55 4.58 -9.42
CA ASP A 122 -1.08 4.89 -10.75
C ASP A 122 -2.55 5.32 -10.76
N HIS A 123 -3.35 4.84 -9.80
CA HIS A 123 -4.81 5.02 -9.82
C HIS A 123 -5.35 5.84 -8.64
N VAL A 124 -4.66 5.83 -7.51
CA VAL A 124 -5.11 6.54 -6.31
C VAL A 124 -4.37 7.86 -6.14
N LEU A 125 -3.04 7.84 -6.24
CA LEU A 125 -2.17 8.99 -5.95
C LEU A 125 -1.79 9.84 -7.17
N SER A 126 -2.25 9.47 -8.37
CA SER A 126 -1.94 10.15 -9.64
C SER A 126 -2.58 11.52 -9.78
#